data_AF-A0A0Q6QSU7-F1
#
_entry.id   AF-A0A0Q6QSU7-F1
#
_cell.length_a   1.000
_cell.length_b   1.000
_cell.length_c   1.000
_cell.angle_alpha   90.00
_cell.angle_beta   90.00
_cell.angle_gamma   90.00
#
_symmetry.space_group_name_H-M   'P 1'
#
loop_
_entity.id
_entity.type
_entity.pdbx_description
1 polymer ?
#
loop_
_entity_poly.entity_id
_entity_poly.type
_entity_poly.pdbx_seq_one_letter_code
_entity_poly.pdbx_strand_id
1 'polypeptide(L)'
;MDAAEKQRFAALARAVAERRDQQAFSVLFDYFAPRLKSWLLRQKMTASEAEELAQEVMIVLWHKAGLYDPSRSSLSTWLFRIARNRRIDLQRRARTRILDEADPSLQPVAEIGADEMVANDDRDAHVRAAVSRLPEEQREMLRAAFFLGQSHSEIAEATGLPLGTVKSRIRLAFGKLKKVLDAENA
;
A
#
# COMPACT_ATOMS: atom_id res chain seq x y z
N MET A 1 14.75 5.61 4.85
CA MET A 1 14.28 6.99 4.99
C MET A 1 14.26 7.25 6.47
N ASP A 2 15.07 8.20 6.92
CA ASP A 2 15.20 8.53 8.35
C ASP A 2 14.10 9.51 8.81
N ALA A 3 14.10 9.83 10.11
CA ALA A 3 13.06 10.62 10.73
C ALA A 3 13.02 12.07 10.20
N ALA A 4 14.19 12.62 9.87
CA ALA A 4 14.31 13.98 9.34
C ALA A 4 13.72 14.06 7.92
N GLU A 5 13.99 13.05 7.09
CA GLU A 5 13.44 12.92 5.74
C GLU A 5 11.91 12.72 5.77
N LYS A 6 11.41 11.88 6.70
CA LYS A 6 9.96 11.71 6.94
C LYS A 6 9.29 13.04 7.30
N GLN A 7 9.89 13.80 8.22
CA GLN A 7 9.35 15.09 8.65
C GLN A 7 9.38 16.14 7.54
N ARG A 8 10.46 16.17 6.74
CA ARG A 8 10.56 17.03 5.56
C ARG A 8 9.45 16.74 4.56
N PHE A 9 9.22 15.47 4.21
CA PHE A 9 8.15 15.11 3.27
C PHE A 9 6.76 15.43 3.82
N ALA A 10 6.53 15.26 5.12
CA ALA A 10 5.27 15.66 5.74
C ALA A 10 5.04 17.18 5.62
N ALA A 11 6.07 18.00 5.84
CA ALA A 11 5.98 19.45 5.69
C ALA A 11 5.70 19.88 4.23
N LEU A 12 6.36 19.24 3.26
CA LEU A 12 6.11 19.49 1.84
C LEU A 12 4.68 19.09 1.44
N ALA A 13 4.19 17.93 1.89
CA ALA A 13 2.81 17.51 1.62
C ALA A 13 1.79 18.48 2.21
N ARG A 14 2.06 19.03 3.41
CA ARG A 14 1.22 20.07 4.02
C ARG A 14 1.21 21.34 3.17
N ALA A 15 2.37 21.79 2.66
CA ALA A 15 2.43 22.95 1.78
C ALA A 15 1.62 22.75 0.48
N VAL A 16 1.65 21.55 -0.10
CA VAL A 16 0.79 21.18 -1.24
C VAL A 16 -0.69 21.25 -0.86
N ALA A 17 -1.07 20.72 0.30
CA ALA A 17 -2.46 20.69 0.76
C ALA A 17 -3.03 22.09 1.03
N GLU A 18 -2.30 22.93 1.74
CA GLU A 18 -2.79 24.23 2.23
C GLU A 18 -2.64 25.34 1.19
N ARG A 19 -1.56 25.30 0.41
CA ARG A 19 -1.14 26.43 -0.44
C ARG A 19 -1.04 26.10 -1.93
N ARG A 20 -1.31 24.84 -2.33
CA ARG A 20 -1.06 24.35 -3.70
C ARG A 20 0.36 24.69 -4.16
N ASP A 21 1.32 24.49 -3.26
CA ASP A 21 2.71 24.83 -3.50
C ASP A 21 3.31 23.91 -4.59
N GLN A 22 3.55 24.48 -5.77
CA GLN A 22 4.10 23.76 -6.93
C GLN A 22 5.54 23.32 -6.72
N GLN A 23 6.35 24.10 -5.99
CA GLN A 23 7.74 23.75 -5.72
C GLN A 23 7.81 22.57 -4.75
N ALA A 24 6.98 22.60 -3.70
CA ALA A 24 6.85 21.46 -2.79
C ALA A 24 6.38 20.20 -3.52
N PHE A 25 5.41 20.34 -4.42
CA PHE A 25 4.96 19.23 -5.26
C PHE A 25 6.08 18.69 -6.17
N SER A 26 6.85 19.56 -6.84
CA SER A 26 7.98 19.14 -7.69
C SER A 26 8.99 18.30 -6.92
N VAL A 27 9.39 18.73 -5.72
CA VAL A 27 10.32 17.97 -4.87
C VAL A 27 9.77 16.58 -4.52
N LEU A 28 8.48 16.50 -4.20
CA LEU A 28 7.82 15.23 -3.92
C LEU A 28 7.72 14.36 -5.18
N PHE A 29 7.42 14.95 -6.33
CA PHE A 29 7.33 14.27 -7.61
C PHE A 29 8.66 13.65 -8.03
N ASP A 30 9.74 14.44 -8.04
CA ASP A 30 11.07 14.00 -8.42
C ASP A 30 11.57 12.84 -7.53
N TYR A 31 11.16 12.84 -6.26
CA TYR A 31 11.49 11.77 -5.34
C TYR A 31 10.61 10.52 -5.51
N PHE A 32 9.29 10.67 -5.53
CA PHE A 32 8.35 9.55 -5.43
C PHE A 32 7.98 8.93 -6.77
N ALA A 33 7.84 9.71 -7.84
CA ALA A 33 7.38 9.18 -9.13
C ALA A 33 8.31 8.08 -9.69
N PRO A 34 9.66 8.23 -9.70
CA PRO A 34 10.56 7.17 -10.17
C PRO A 34 10.52 5.92 -9.29
N ARG A 35 10.35 6.09 -7.98
CA ARG A 35 10.28 4.99 -7.01
C ARG A 35 8.97 4.20 -7.12
N LEU A 36 7.85 4.90 -7.33
CA LEU A 36 6.55 4.30 -7.62
C LEU A 36 6.61 3.52 -8.93
N LYS A 37 7.09 4.12 -10.02
CA LYS A 37 7.28 3.44 -11.32
C LYS A 37 8.15 2.19 -11.18
N SER A 38 9.31 2.29 -10.51
CA SER A 38 10.21 1.16 -10.29
C SER A 38 9.56 0.02 -9.48
N TRP A 39 8.74 0.37 -8.48
CA TRP A 39 7.99 -0.63 -7.73
C TRP A 39 6.92 -1.29 -8.59
N LEU A 40 6.15 -0.53 -9.36
CA LEU A 40 5.10 -1.04 -10.27
C LEU A 40 5.67 -1.96 -11.36
N LEU A 41 6.86 -1.66 -11.89
CA LEU A 41 7.58 -2.55 -12.80
C LEU A 41 7.89 -3.92 -12.17
N ARG A 42 8.31 -3.94 -10.89
CA ARG A 42 8.49 -5.20 -10.14
C ARG A 42 7.19 -5.96 -9.92
N GLN A 43 6.05 -5.27 -10.02
CA GLN A 43 4.72 -5.85 -9.95
C GLN A 43 4.21 -6.38 -11.32
N LYS A 44 5.11 -6.59 -12.28
CA LYS A 44 4.83 -7.13 -13.63
C LYS A 44 3.93 -6.24 -14.50
N MET A 45 3.87 -4.93 -14.23
CA MET A 45 3.24 -3.97 -15.13
C MET A 45 4.20 -3.61 -16.27
N THR A 46 3.65 -3.27 -17.44
CA THR A 46 4.46 -2.70 -18.52
C THR A 46 5.01 -1.32 -18.13
N ALA A 47 6.03 -0.85 -18.83
CA ALA A 47 6.61 0.48 -18.56
C ALA A 47 5.60 1.62 -18.71
N SER A 48 4.68 1.52 -19.68
CA SER A 48 3.62 2.50 -19.90
C SER A 48 2.61 2.52 -18.75
N GLU A 49 2.08 1.35 -18.37
CA GLU A 49 1.10 1.26 -17.28
C GLU A 49 1.71 1.69 -15.94
N ALA A 50 2.97 1.34 -15.68
CA ALA A 50 3.68 1.74 -14.46
C ALA A 50 3.88 3.26 -14.39
N GLU A 51 4.15 3.90 -15.52
CA GLU A 51 4.30 5.35 -15.59
C GLU A 51 2.97 6.08 -15.41
N GLU A 52 1.93 5.65 -16.13
CA GLU A 52 0.59 6.21 -16.02
C GLU A 52 0.07 6.11 -14.58
N LEU A 53 0.19 4.94 -13.96
CA LEU A 53 -0.25 4.74 -12.58
C LEU A 53 0.58 5.54 -11.57
N ALA A 54 1.89 5.69 -11.78
CA ALA A 54 2.71 6.56 -10.94
C ALA A 54 2.26 8.02 -11.05
N GLN A 55 1.96 8.50 -12.26
CA GLN A 55 1.41 9.84 -12.49
C GLN A 55 0.04 10.01 -11.82
N GLU A 56 -0.87 9.03 -11.93
CA GLU A 56 -2.16 9.06 -11.23
C GLU A 56 -1.99 9.23 -9.71
N VAL A 57 -1.04 8.51 -9.10
CA VAL A 57 -0.75 8.62 -7.65
C VAL A 57 -0.24 10.02 -7.31
N MET A 58 0.60 10.61 -8.16
CA MET A 58 1.08 11.98 -7.96
C MET A 58 -0.04 13.02 -8.16
N ILE A 59 -0.98 12.81 -9.09
CA ILE A 59 -2.18 13.64 -9.24
C ILE A 59 -3.05 13.57 -7.97
N VAL A 60 -3.18 12.37 -7.37
CA VAL A 60 -3.86 12.22 -6.07
C VAL A 60 -3.14 13.01 -4.98
N LEU A 61 -1.81 12.99 -4.92
CA LEU A 61 -1.06 13.84 -4.00
C LEU A 61 -1.37 15.32 -4.24
N TRP A 62 -1.32 15.79 -5.49
CA TRP A 62 -1.60 17.19 -5.82
C TRP A 62 -2.98 17.63 -5.36
N HIS A 63 -4.03 16.87 -5.65
CA HIS A 63 -5.40 17.27 -5.37
C HIS A 63 -5.85 16.95 -3.94
N LYS A 64 -5.39 15.83 -3.38
CA LYS A 64 -5.90 15.22 -2.14
C LYS A 64 -4.84 15.10 -1.05
N ALA A 65 -3.75 15.88 -1.08
CA ALA A 65 -2.77 15.94 0.01
C ALA A 65 -3.40 16.23 1.38
N GLY A 66 -4.55 16.94 1.44
CA GLY A 66 -5.28 17.17 2.69
C GLY A 66 -5.83 15.89 3.36
N LEU A 67 -5.90 14.77 2.63
CA LEU A 67 -6.28 13.46 3.20
C LEU A 67 -5.09 12.69 3.79
N TYR A 68 -3.86 13.21 3.62
CA TYR A 68 -2.68 12.64 4.24
C TYR A 68 -2.56 13.13 5.68
N ASP A 69 -2.41 12.19 6.60
CA ASP A 69 -2.21 12.45 8.02
C ASP A 69 -0.82 11.93 8.45
N PRO A 70 0.15 12.82 8.73
CA PRO A 70 1.50 12.42 9.12
C PRO A 70 1.55 11.73 10.48
N SER A 71 0.51 11.83 11.32
CA SER A 71 0.43 11.06 12.56
C SER A 71 0.12 9.59 12.28
N ARG A 72 -0.56 9.27 11.17
CA ARG A 72 -1.00 7.89 10.86
C ARG A 72 0.04 7.08 10.09
N SER A 73 0.82 7.72 9.22
CA SER A 73 1.80 7.03 8.38
C SER A 73 2.79 8.01 7.78
N SER A 74 3.94 7.50 7.31
CA SER A 74 4.81 8.30 6.44
C SER A 74 4.14 8.60 5.10
N LEU A 75 4.54 9.70 4.45
CA LEU A 75 4.03 10.05 3.11
C LEU A 75 4.27 8.93 2.10
N SER A 76 5.44 8.27 2.17
CA SER A 76 5.75 7.14 1.30
C SER A 76 4.71 6.03 1.47
N THR A 77 4.46 5.60 2.71
CA THR A 77 3.45 4.56 3.00
C THR A 77 2.09 4.91 2.41
N TRP A 78 1.66 6.17 2.54
CA TRP A 78 0.40 6.66 2.00
C TRP A 78 0.35 6.58 0.46
N LEU A 79 1.39 7.05 -0.23
CA LEU A 79 1.48 7.02 -1.70
C LEU A 79 1.52 5.58 -2.25
N PHE A 80 2.34 4.69 -1.66
CA PHE A 80 2.41 3.30 -2.07
C PHE A 80 1.10 2.54 -1.81
N ARG A 81 0.35 2.91 -0.76
CA ARG A 81 -0.99 2.38 -0.52
C ARG A 81 -1.97 2.77 -1.62
N ILE A 82 -1.94 4.04 -2.06
CA ILE A 82 -2.77 4.51 -3.19
C ILE A 82 -2.42 3.73 -4.45
N ALA A 83 -1.13 3.61 -4.78
CA ALA A 83 -0.65 2.88 -5.95
C ALA A 83 -1.11 1.40 -5.95
N ARG A 84 -0.99 0.73 -4.79
CA ARG A 84 -1.45 -0.65 -4.61
C ARG A 84 -2.95 -0.79 -4.84
N ASN A 85 -3.76 0.06 -4.21
CA ASN A 85 -5.21 -0.03 -4.33
C ASN A 85 -5.64 0.14 -5.80
N ARG A 86 -5.07 1.14 -6.47
CA ARG A 86 -5.38 1.41 -7.86
C ARG A 86 -4.93 0.29 -8.81
N ARG A 87 -3.76 -0.33 -8.56
CA ARG A 87 -3.34 -1.55 -9.29
C ARG A 87 -4.35 -2.68 -9.13
N ILE A 88 -4.78 -2.97 -7.89
CA ILE A 88 -5.75 -4.03 -7.62
C ILE A 88 -7.07 -3.74 -8.36
N ASP A 89 -7.51 -2.48 -8.39
CA ASP A 89 -8.71 -2.09 -9.13
C ASP A 89 -8.56 -2.31 -10.64
N LEU A 90 -7.40 -2.00 -11.23
CA LEU A 90 -7.11 -2.28 -12.64
C LEU A 90 -7.13 -3.78 -12.94
N GLN A 91 -6.51 -4.60 -12.09
CA GLN A 91 -6.52 -6.07 -12.24
C GLN A 91 -7.93 -6.65 -12.13
N ARG A 92 -8.75 -6.15 -11.19
CA ARG A 92 -10.15 -6.56 -11.04
C ARG A 92 -10.95 -6.24 -12.31
N ARG A 93 -10.81 -5.02 -12.85
CA ARG A 93 -11.50 -4.62 -14.10
C ARG A 93 -11.04 -5.43 -15.30
N ALA A 94 -9.75 -5.75 -15.41
CA ALA A 94 -9.24 -6.63 -16.46
C ALA A 94 -9.83 -8.03 -16.34
N ARG A 95 -9.90 -8.60 -15.12
CA ARG A 95 -10.56 -9.89 -14.86
C ARG A 95 -12.05 -9.85 -15.16
N THR A 96 -12.76 -8.77 -14.81
CA THR A 96 -14.18 -8.58 -15.14
C THR A 96 -14.38 -8.47 -16.66
N ARG A 97 -13.54 -7.75 -17.41
CA ARG A 97 -13.64 -7.70 -18.88
C ARG A 97 -13.41 -9.06 -19.56
N ILE A 98 -12.59 -9.93 -18.98
CA ILE A 98 -12.39 -11.31 -19.46
C ILE A 98 -13.60 -12.19 -19.08
N LEU A 99 -14.30 -11.88 -17.99
CA LEU A 99 -15.48 -12.60 -17.51
C LEU A 99 -16.80 -12.08 -18.11
N ASP A 100 -16.88 -10.84 -18.59
CA ASP A 100 -18.08 -10.22 -19.17
C ASP A 100 -18.48 -10.83 -20.53
N GLU A 101 -17.69 -11.75 -21.10
CA GLU A 101 -18.16 -12.66 -22.16
C GLU A 101 -19.09 -13.78 -21.61
N ALA A 102 -19.27 -13.88 -20.29
CA ALA A 102 -20.18 -14.80 -19.62
C ALA A 102 -20.74 -14.21 -18.29
N ASP A 103 -21.92 -13.59 -18.38
CA ASP A 103 -22.87 -13.28 -17.27
C ASP A 103 -22.67 -11.95 -16.48
N PRO A 104 -23.66 -11.00 -16.52
CA PRO A 104 -23.52 -9.66 -15.94
C PRO A 104 -24.14 -9.57 -14.53
N SER A 105 -23.36 -9.73 -13.47
CA SER A 105 -23.82 -9.30 -12.13
C SER A 105 -22.69 -9.04 -11.13
N LEU A 106 -21.94 -7.94 -11.27
CA LEU A 106 -21.08 -7.46 -10.16
C LEU A 106 -21.14 -5.95 -9.99
N GLN A 107 -21.91 -5.53 -8.99
CA GLN A 107 -22.01 -4.14 -8.50
C GLN A 107 -20.68 -3.67 -7.85
N PRO A 108 -20.40 -2.36 -7.87
CA PRO A 108 -19.21 -1.80 -7.22
C PRO A 108 -19.42 -1.69 -5.71
N VAL A 109 -18.50 -2.25 -4.92
CA VAL A 109 -18.45 -1.99 -3.47
C VAL A 109 -17.60 -0.75 -3.23
N ALA A 110 -18.25 0.31 -2.75
CA ALA A 110 -17.61 1.50 -2.20
C ALA A 110 -17.33 1.36 -0.70
N GLU A 111 -16.42 2.23 -0.26
CA GLU A 111 -16.20 2.77 1.08
C GLU A 111 -15.05 2.27 1.97
N ILE A 112 -14.55 3.29 2.65
CA ILE A 112 -13.27 3.49 3.30
C ILE A 112 -13.39 3.02 4.75
N GLY A 113 -12.59 2.05 5.15
CA GLY A 113 -12.36 1.72 6.55
C GLY A 113 -11.08 2.40 7.04
N ALA A 114 -11.23 3.56 7.68
CA ALA A 114 -10.18 4.14 8.50
C ALA A 114 -10.18 3.40 9.84
N ASP A 115 -9.07 2.74 10.21
CA ASP A 115 -8.75 2.47 11.61
C ASP A 115 -7.25 2.14 11.83
N GLU A 116 -6.74 2.73 12.91
CA GLU A 116 -5.47 2.54 13.66
C GLU A 116 -4.10 2.62 12.94
N MET A 117 -3.02 3.26 13.42
CA MET A 117 -2.69 4.50 14.18
C MET A 117 -1.17 4.40 14.55
N VAL A 118 -0.41 5.47 14.24
CA VAL A 118 0.76 6.08 14.93
C VAL A 118 2.23 5.58 14.78
N ALA A 119 3.11 6.54 14.44
CA ALA A 119 4.55 6.79 14.72
C ALA A 119 5.74 5.89 14.27
N ASN A 120 6.55 6.47 13.37
CA ASN A 120 8.03 6.67 13.29
C ASN A 120 9.09 5.55 13.46
N ASP A 121 10.25 5.76 12.81
CA ASP A 121 11.32 4.81 12.39
C ASP A 121 11.70 3.63 13.29
N ASP A 122 11.65 3.77 14.61
CA ASP A 122 11.84 2.63 15.51
C ASP A 122 10.79 1.55 15.25
N ARG A 123 9.56 1.96 14.94
CA ARG A 123 8.47 1.07 14.54
C ARG A 123 8.79 0.30 13.27
N ASP A 124 9.54 0.86 12.32
CA ASP A 124 9.92 0.11 11.11
C ASP A 124 10.94 -1.01 11.44
N ALA A 125 11.86 -0.77 12.38
CA ALA A 125 12.78 -1.80 12.87
C ALA A 125 12.05 -2.86 13.71
N HIS A 126 11.15 -2.43 14.60
CA HIS A 126 10.34 -3.32 15.43
C HIS A 126 9.36 -4.15 14.60
N VAL A 127 8.70 -3.57 13.59
CA VAL A 127 7.85 -4.31 12.65
C VAL A 127 8.68 -5.34 11.88
N ARG A 128 9.90 -5.01 11.43
CA ARG A 128 10.79 -5.99 10.79
C ARG A 128 11.14 -7.15 11.73
N ALA A 129 11.44 -6.86 13.00
CA ALA A 129 11.72 -7.88 14.02
C ALA A 129 10.48 -8.72 14.38
N ALA A 130 9.30 -8.11 14.46
CA ALA A 130 8.05 -8.82 14.72
C ALA A 130 7.67 -9.74 13.54
N VAL A 131 7.88 -9.29 12.30
CA VAL A 131 7.65 -10.09 11.09
C VAL A 131 8.63 -11.26 10.99
N SER A 132 9.89 -11.10 11.43
CA SER A 132 10.86 -12.21 11.45
C SER A 132 10.52 -13.29 12.48
N ARG A 133 9.78 -12.95 13.54
CA ARG A 133 9.29 -13.90 14.55
C ARG A 133 8.04 -14.68 14.12
N LEU A 134 7.40 -14.32 13.00
CA LEU A 134 6.26 -15.06 12.48
C LEU A 134 6.69 -16.43 11.95
N PRO A 135 5.82 -17.47 12.07
CA PRO A 135 6.00 -18.70 11.32
C PRO A 135 6.13 -18.44 9.82
N GLU A 136 6.96 -19.23 9.14
CA GLU A 136 7.30 -19.03 7.73
C GLU A 136 6.06 -18.91 6.84
N GLU A 137 5.08 -19.80 7.03
CA GLU A 137 3.83 -19.79 6.28
C GLU A 137 3.06 -18.47 6.42
N GLN A 138 3.10 -17.84 7.61
CA GLN A 138 2.41 -16.57 7.88
C GLN A 138 3.19 -15.41 7.28
N ARG A 139 4.53 -15.47 7.35
CA ARG A 139 5.43 -14.49 6.74
C ARG A 139 5.31 -14.48 5.23
N GLU A 140 5.24 -15.65 4.59
CA GLU A 140 5.06 -15.79 3.15
C GLU A 140 3.71 -15.25 2.69
N MET A 141 2.62 -15.47 3.45
CA MET A 141 1.32 -14.85 3.11
C MET A 141 1.37 -13.32 3.19
N LEU A 142 2.05 -12.76 4.21
CA LEU A 142 2.24 -11.31 4.30
C LEU A 142 3.14 -10.79 3.19
N ARG A 143 4.20 -11.53 2.84
CA ARG A 143 5.08 -11.22 1.72
C ARG A 143 4.30 -11.12 0.41
N ALA A 144 3.49 -12.13 0.14
CA ALA A 144 2.63 -12.19 -1.04
C ALA A 144 1.61 -11.03 -1.07
N ALA A 145 0.92 -10.78 0.04
CA ALA A 145 -0.13 -9.76 0.11
C ALA A 145 0.39 -8.30 0.06
N PHE A 146 1.54 -8.05 0.69
CA PHE A 146 2.04 -6.69 0.92
C PHE A 146 3.25 -6.33 0.07
N PHE A 147 4.15 -7.28 -0.21
CA PHE A 147 5.35 -7.02 -1.03
C PHE A 147 5.13 -7.36 -2.51
N LEU A 148 4.47 -8.47 -2.79
CA LEU A 148 4.08 -8.88 -4.16
C LEU A 148 2.72 -8.30 -4.59
N GLY A 149 2.04 -7.61 -3.67
CA GLY A 149 0.76 -6.94 -3.92
C GLY A 149 -0.35 -7.86 -4.40
N GLN A 150 -0.25 -9.16 -4.14
CA GLN A 150 -1.25 -10.14 -4.56
C GLN A 150 -2.51 -10.01 -3.70
N SER A 151 -3.67 -10.12 -4.33
CA SER A 151 -4.95 -10.33 -3.67
C SER A 151 -4.99 -11.70 -2.99
N HIS A 152 -5.85 -11.88 -2.00
CA HIS A 152 -5.99 -13.18 -1.32
C HIS A 152 -6.35 -14.32 -2.30
N SER A 153 -7.09 -14.01 -3.37
CA SER A 153 -7.36 -14.94 -4.48
C SER A 153 -6.12 -15.29 -5.29
N GLU A 154 -5.30 -14.31 -5.67
CA GLU A 154 -4.05 -14.57 -6.39
C GLU A 154 -3.05 -15.36 -5.53
N ILE A 155 -3.04 -15.15 -4.22
CA ILE A 155 -2.23 -15.94 -3.28
C ILE A 155 -2.74 -17.38 -3.24
N ALA A 156 -4.06 -17.57 -3.15
CA ALA A 156 -4.67 -18.90 -3.15
C ALA A 156 -4.35 -19.66 -4.46
N GLU A 157 -4.50 -18.99 -5.61
CA GLU A 157 -4.16 -19.53 -6.93
C GLU A 157 -2.65 -19.86 -7.02
N ALA A 158 -1.76 -18.96 -6.57
CA ALA A 158 -0.31 -19.17 -6.66
C ALA A 158 0.23 -20.25 -5.71
N THR A 159 -0.44 -20.49 -4.57
CA THR A 159 0.02 -21.42 -3.53
C THR A 159 -0.73 -22.74 -3.53
N GLY A 160 -1.83 -22.86 -4.28
CA GLY A 160 -2.74 -23.99 -4.24
C GLY A 160 -3.55 -24.10 -2.93
N LEU A 161 -3.44 -23.10 -2.04
CA LEU A 161 -4.15 -23.10 -0.76
C LEU A 161 -5.60 -22.63 -0.93
N PRO A 162 -6.56 -23.16 -0.16
CA PRO A 162 -7.91 -22.62 -0.13
C PRO A 162 -7.93 -21.14 0.28
N LEU A 163 -8.80 -20.34 -0.35
CA LEU A 163 -8.94 -18.91 -0.04
C LEU A 163 -9.21 -18.63 1.45
N GLY A 164 -9.97 -19.51 2.11
CA GLY A 164 -10.20 -19.45 3.55
C GLY A 164 -8.93 -19.61 4.37
N THR A 165 -8.03 -20.51 3.96
CA THR A 165 -6.72 -20.74 4.59
C THR A 165 -5.82 -19.52 4.43
N VAL A 166 -5.77 -18.91 3.25
CA VAL A 166 -5.03 -17.68 2.99
C VAL A 166 -5.50 -16.56 3.91
N LYS A 167 -6.82 -16.29 3.93
CA LYS A 167 -7.42 -15.26 4.81
C LYS A 167 -7.14 -15.54 6.29
N SER A 168 -7.26 -16.78 6.73
CA SER A 168 -7.00 -17.18 8.11
C SER A 168 -5.54 -16.99 8.51
N ARG A 169 -4.58 -17.40 7.66
CA ARG A 169 -3.15 -17.23 7.89
C ARG A 169 -2.75 -15.75 7.98
N ILE A 170 -3.29 -14.90 7.10
CA ILE A 170 -3.07 -13.45 7.13
C ILE A 170 -3.65 -12.85 8.42
N ARG A 171 -4.88 -13.22 8.80
CA ARG A 171 -5.51 -12.76 10.04
C ARG A 171 -4.69 -13.15 11.28
N LEU A 172 -4.22 -14.40 11.35
CA LEU A 172 -3.39 -14.89 12.44
C LEU A 172 -2.04 -14.17 12.50
N ALA A 173 -1.44 -13.88 11.34
CA ALA A 173 -0.21 -13.10 11.26
C ALA A 173 -0.41 -11.70 11.84
N PHE A 174 -1.49 -11.00 11.45
CA PHE A 174 -1.83 -9.69 12.00
C PHE A 174 -2.11 -9.72 13.50
N GLY A 175 -2.84 -10.72 13.99
CA GLY A 175 -3.10 -10.87 15.42
C GLY A 175 -1.81 -11.05 16.24
N LYS A 176 -0.81 -11.76 15.71
CA LYS A 176 0.50 -11.90 16.35
C LYS A 176 1.31 -10.61 16.29
N LEU A 177 1.34 -9.96 15.13
CA LEU A 177 2.03 -8.67 14.98
C LEU A 177 1.44 -7.62 15.93
N LYS A 178 0.11 -7.52 16.03
CA LYS A 178 -0.56 -6.61 16.98
C LYS A 178 -0.14 -6.90 18.41
N LYS A 179 -0.17 -8.16 18.86
CA LYS A 179 0.27 -8.55 20.22
C LYS A 179 1.71 -8.17 20.52
N VAL A 180 2.64 -8.41 19.59
CA VAL A 180 4.06 -8.07 19.77
C VAL A 180 4.23 -6.57 19.86
N LEU A 181 3.58 -5.82 18.98
CA LEU A 181 3.68 -4.36 18.95
C LEU A 181 2.96 -3.68 20.12
N ASP A 182 1.87 -4.27 20.64
CA ASP A 182 1.12 -3.74 21.80
C ASP A 182 1.85 -4.02 23.12
N ALA A 183 2.44 -5.21 23.28
CA ALA A 183 3.21 -5.58 24.48
C ALA A 183 4.51 -4.77 24.63
N GLU A 184 5.00 -4.17 23.55
CA GLU A 184 6.21 -3.34 23.53
C GLU A 184 5.87 -1.83 23.70
N ASN A 185 4.59 -1.44 23.67
CA ASN A 185 4.11 -0.08 23.93
C ASN A 185 3.55 0.13 25.36
N ALA A 186 3.50 -0.93 26.17
CA ALA A 186 3.07 -0.92 27.57
C ALA A 186 4.27 -0.84 28.52
#